data_AF-A0A9P7K6G2-F1
#
_entry.id   AF-A0A9P7K6G2-F1
#
_cell.length_a   1.000
_cell.length_b   1.000
_cell.length_c   1.000
_cell.angle_alpha   90.00
_cell.angle_beta   90.00
_cell.angle_gamma   90.00
#
_symmetry.space_group_name_H-M   'P 1'
#
loop_
_entity.id
_entity.type
_entity.pdbx_description
1 polymer ?
#
loop_
_entity_poly.entity_id
_entity_poly.type
_entity_poly.pdbx_seq_one_letter_code
_entity_poly.pdbx_strand_id
1 'polypeptide(L)'
;MQGTVVAALTMAWAWGVIAGGVCLNALIKSNKVKSNFRKAVPPPTVLTINTNDVLKVGIALAVVSALISGLCSTLIGVIFFARAYAARSFRAQSLLLFLCSLALLGTLIPFTYFFATRSAQVSASIGGIKLPDAVVKAAEKALGSTSVYKDVPYLKLVAILPWITFLFTVVAAVVLLVAGSARQTSAAPAAAQEITTNDGGKEKAETIAV
;
A
#
# COMPACT_ATOMS: atom_id res chain seq x y z
N MET A 1 8.19 -23.80 -5.18
CA MET A 1 7.21 -22.84 -4.62
C MET A 1 7.82 -21.75 -3.71
N GLN A 2 8.91 -21.96 -2.97
CA GLN A 2 9.48 -20.87 -2.15
C GLN A 2 10.09 -19.74 -3.00
N GLY A 3 10.75 -20.05 -4.12
CA GLY A 3 11.32 -19.03 -5.02
C GLY A 3 10.28 -18.07 -5.62
N THR A 4 9.10 -18.58 -5.98
CA THR A 4 8.00 -17.75 -6.54
C THR A 4 7.41 -16.81 -5.50
N VAL A 5 7.30 -17.24 -4.24
CA VAL A 5 6.84 -16.38 -3.13
C VAL A 5 7.83 -15.24 -2.86
N VAL A 6 9.12 -15.55 -2.79
CA VAL A 6 10.16 -14.53 -2.55
C VAL A 6 10.25 -13.55 -3.72
N ALA A 7 10.15 -14.03 -4.96
CA ALA A 7 10.13 -13.16 -6.15
C ALA A 7 8.92 -12.21 -6.17
N ALA A 8 7.73 -12.69 -5.81
CA ALA A 8 6.54 -11.84 -5.75
C ALA A 8 6.62 -10.79 -4.63
N LEU A 9 7.10 -11.18 -3.44
CA LEU A 9 7.26 -10.28 -2.30
C LEU A 9 8.33 -9.21 -2.53
N THR A 10 9.45 -9.56 -3.16
CA THR A 10 10.52 -8.60 -3.49
C THR A 10 10.07 -7.57 -4.53
N MET A 11 9.27 -7.98 -5.53
CA MET A 11 8.67 -7.06 -6.48
C MET A 11 7.64 -6.13 -5.81
N ALA A 12 6.73 -6.67 -4.99
CA ALA A 12 5.78 -5.86 -4.24
C ALA A 12 6.49 -4.87 -3.28
N TRP A 13 7.57 -5.32 -2.64
CA TRP A 13 8.42 -4.48 -1.81
C TRP A 13 9.06 -3.33 -2.59
N ALA A 14 9.72 -3.63 -3.72
CA ALA A 14 10.41 -2.63 -4.53
C ALA A 14 9.44 -1.56 -5.03
N TRP A 15 8.29 -1.96 -5.58
CA TRP A 15 7.26 -1.02 -6.02
C TRP A 15 6.59 -0.27 -4.87
N GLY A 16 6.48 -0.87 -3.68
CA GLY A 16 6.02 -0.18 -2.47
C GLY A 16 6.95 0.96 -2.07
N VAL A 17 8.27 0.73 -2.08
CA VAL A 17 9.28 1.76 -1.80
C VAL A 17 9.24 2.88 -2.85
N ILE A 18 9.17 2.52 -4.13
CA ILE A 18 9.12 3.49 -5.23
C ILE A 18 7.88 4.38 -5.12
N ALA A 19 6.70 3.79 -4.93
CA ALA A 19 5.46 4.56 -4.78
C ALA A 19 5.50 5.46 -3.55
N GLY A 20 5.94 4.95 -2.40
CA GLY A 20 6.10 5.75 -1.17
C GLY A 20 7.06 6.93 -1.37
N GLY A 21 8.20 6.70 -2.03
CA GLY A 21 9.19 7.74 -2.32
C GLY A 21 8.68 8.82 -3.27
N VAL A 22 7.96 8.43 -4.32
CA VAL A 22 7.38 9.39 -5.27
C VAL A 22 6.26 10.20 -4.62
N CYS A 23 5.40 9.58 -3.82
CA CYS A 23 4.40 10.30 -3.03
C CYS A 23 5.07 11.33 -2.11
N LEU A 24 6.09 10.93 -1.34
CA LEU A 24 6.80 11.83 -0.43
C LEU A 24 7.46 13.01 -1.17
N ASN A 25 8.10 12.73 -2.30
CA ASN A 25 8.69 13.78 -3.15
C ASN A 25 7.63 14.77 -3.65
N ALA A 26 6.45 14.28 -4.06
CA ALA A 26 5.35 15.12 -4.48
C ALA A 26 4.82 16.01 -3.34
N LEU A 27 4.74 15.50 -2.11
CA LEU A 27 4.36 16.27 -0.92
C LEU A 27 5.37 17.40 -0.62
N ILE A 28 6.67 17.09 -0.69
CA ILE A 28 7.73 18.10 -0.49
C ILE A 28 7.62 19.18 -1.57
N LYS A 29 7.43 18.77 -2.84
CA LYS A 29 7.34 19.71 -3.96
C LYS A 29 6.07 20.57 -3.86
N SER A 30 4.93 20.01 -3.46
CA SER A 30 3.69 20.77 -3.26
C SER A 30 3.85 21.82 -2.14
N ASN A 31 4.54 21.47 -1.06
CA ASN A 31 4.81 22.40 0.04
C ASN A 31 5.75 23.54 -0.38
N LYS A 32 6.81 23.23 -1.14
CA LYS A 32 7.72 24.23 -1.69
C LYS A 32 6.99 25.21 -2.60
N VAL A 33 6.19 24.71 -3.55
CA VAL A 33 5.39 25.55 -4.45
C VAL A 33 4.46 26.48 -3.66
N LYS A 34 3.72 25.94 -2.66
CA LYS A 34 2.84 26.73 -1.80
C LYS A 34 3.59 27.84 -1.05
N SER A 35 4.81 27.55 -0.55
CA SER A 35 5.64 28.54 0.13
C SER A 35 6.19 29.62 -0.81
N ASN A 36 6.58 29.25 -2.04
CA ASN A 36 7.09 30.18 -3.04
C ASN A 36 5.99 31.15 -3.49
N PHE A 37 4.78 30.65 -3.70
CA PHE A 37 3.62 31.49 -3.98
C PHE A 37 3.31 32.46 -2.84
N ARG A 38 3.32 31.99 -1.59
CA ARG A 38 3.11 32.88 -0.44
C ARG A 38 4.17 33.98 -0.33
N LYS A 39 5.40 33.73 -0.76
CA LYS A 39 6.49 34.71 -0.75
C LYS A 39 6.43 35.68 -1.94
N ALA A 40 5.93 35.22 -3.10
CA ALA A 40 5.85 36.02 -4.31
C ALA A 40 4.68 37.02 -4.32
N VAL A 41 3.71 36.84 -3.41
CA VAL A 41 2.51 37.66 -3.32
C VAL A 41 2.77 38.87 -2.40
N PRO A 42 2.65 40.12 -2.88
CA PRO A 42 2.92 41.31 -2.07
C PRO A 42 1.87 41.50 -0.96
N PRO A 43 2.27 41.95 0.25
CA PRO A 43 1.32 42.47 1.24
C PRO A 43 0.48 43.60 0.62
N PRO A 44 -0.84 43.70 0.83
CA PRO A 44 -1.70 43.03 1.82
C PRO A 44 -2.49 41.81 1.27
N THR A 45 -1.99 41.15 0.23
CA THR A 45 -2.72 40.07 -0.44
C THR A 45 -2.62 38.76 0.34
N VAL A 46 -3.74 38.16 0.72
CA VAL A 46 -3.82 36.85 1.37
C VAL A 46 -4.16 35.78 0.33
N LEU A 47 -3.25 34.82 0.14
CA LEU A 47 -3.43 33.72 -0.80
C LEU A 47 -3.89 32.44 -0.08
N THR A 48 -5.11 32.02 -0.37
CA THR A 48 -5.70 30.76 0.12
C THR A 48 -5.69 29.73 -1.01
N ILE A 49 -4.78 28.77 -0.92
CA ILE A 49 -4.73 27.61 -1.82
C ILE A 49 -5.38 26.42 -1.11
N ASN A 50 -6.56 26.01 -1.57
CA ASN A 50 -7.25 24.82 -1.07
C ASN A 50 -6.93 23.60 -1.94
N THR A 51 -6.07 22.74 -1.41
CA THR A 51 -5.63 21.47 -2.01
C THR A 51 -5.86 20.28 -1.05
N ASN A 52 -6.70 20.45 -0.03
CA ASN A 52 -6.81 19.51 1.08
C ASN A 52 -7.27 18.12 0.64
N ASP A 53 -8.15 18.03 -0.35
CA ASP A 53 -8.71 16.75 -0.79
C ASP A 53 -7.63 15.85 -1.40
N VAL A 54 -6.83 16.38 -2.32
CA VAL A 54 -5.73 15.64 -2.96
C VAL A 54 -4.59 15.35 -1.98
N LEU A 55 -4.28 16.29 -1.07
CA LEU A 55 -3.21 16.10 -0.09
C LEU A 55 -3.55 15.01 0.93
N LYS A 56 -4.77 15.00 1.48
CA LYS A 56 -5.20 13.99 2.45
C LYS A 56 -5.17 12.59 1.84
N VAL A 57 -5.70 12.44 0.62
CA VAL A 57 -5.68 11.15 -0.07
C VAL A 57 -4.27 10.76 -0.50
N GLY A 58 -3.44 11.71 -0.95
CA GLY A 58 -2.04 11.46 -1.30
C GLY A 58 -1.17 11.03 -0.11
N ILE A 59 -1.39 11.61 1.09
CA ILE A 59 -0.76 11.15 2.33
C ILE A 59 -1.19 9.73 2.66
N ALA A 60 -2.49 9.44 2.61
CA ALA A 60 -3.01 8.11 2.90
C ALA A 60 -2.39 7.06 1.96
N LEU A 61 -2.30 7.37 0.66
CA LEU A 61 -1.64 6.53 -0.34
C LEU A 61 -0.16 6.29 -0.03
N ALA A 62 0.57 7.31 0.42
CA ALA A 62 1.96 7.19 0.84
C ALA A 62 2.13 6.25 2.05
N VAL A 63 1.27 6.43 3.07
CA VAL A 63 1.27 5.61 4.29
C VAL A 63 0.97 4.15 3.96
N VAL A 64 -0.04 3.88 3.15
CA VAL A 64 -0.40 2.51 2.75
C VAL A 64 0.74 1.86 1.93
N SER A 65 1.37 2.60 1.03
CA SER A 65 2.52 2.09 0.25
C SER A 65 3.73 1.76 1.14
N ALA A 66 4.01 2.59 2.14
CA ALA A 66 5.06 2.34 3.13
C ALA A 66 4.75 1.13 4.01
N LEU A 67 3.48 0.97 4.43
CA LEU A 67 3.03 -0.21 5.18
C LEU A 67 3.23 -1.51 4.38
N ILE A 68 2.90 -1.51 3.09
CA ILE A 68 3.12 -2.67 2.21
C ILE A 68 4.60 -3.02 2.11
N SER A 69 5.46 -2.01 1.93
CA SER A 69 6.91 -2.20 1.93
C SER A 69 7.41 -2.78 3.26
N GLY A 70 6.97 -2.23 4.39
CA GLY A 70 7.30 -2.76 5.71
C GLY A 70 6.89 -4.22 5.87
N LEU A 71 5.65 -4.57 5.51
CA LEU A 71 5.12 -5.92 5.60
C LEU A 71 5.88 -6.92 4.72
N CYS A 72 6.17 -6.54 3.47
CA CYS A 72 6.96 -7.39 2.57
C CYS A 72 8.38 -7.59 3.10
N SER A 73 9.01 -6.54 3.64
CA SER A 73 10.33 -6.62 4.26
C SER A 73 10.36 -7.58 5.45
N THR A 74 9.37 -7.47 6.36
CA THR A 74 9.23 -8.39 7.50
C THR A 74 9.03 -9.84 7.03
N LEU A 75 8.19 -10.07 6.02
CA LEU A 75 7.94 -11.40 5.45
C LEU A 75 9.21 -12.01 4.85
N ILE A 76 9.95 -11.24 4.07
CA ILE A 76 11.24 -11.66 3.51
C ILE A 76 12.20 -12.03 4.65
N GLY A 77 12.33 -11.17 5.67
CA GLY A 77 13.17 -11.43 6.85
C GLY A 77 12.80 -12.72 7.58
N VAL A 78 11.51 -12.97 7.82
CA VAL A 78 11.04 -14.20 8.48
C VAL A 78 11.38 -15.46 7.65
N ILE A 79 11.27 -15.39 6.32
CA ILE A 79 11.62 -16.51 5.43
C ILE A 79 13.10 -16.87 5.52
N PHE A 80 13.99 -15.87 5.61
CA PHE A 80 15.43 -16.09 5.66
C PHE A 80 15.96 -16.43 7.06
N PHE A 81 15.47 -15.77 8.13
CA PHE A 81 16.06 -15.87 9.47
C PHE A 81 15.27 -16.76 10.45
N ALA A 82 13.97 -16.95 10.24
CA ALA A 82 13.09 -17.59 11.23
C ALA A 82 12.15 -18.63 10.58
N ARG A 83 12.75 -19.56 9.82
CA ARG A 83 12.04 -20.57 9.00
C ARG A 83 11.05 -21.44 9.80
N ALA A 84 11.32 -21.66 11.10
CA ALA A 84 10.46 -22.39 12.03
C ALA A 84 9.19 -21.60 12.44
N TYR A 85 9.29 -20.27 12.58
CA TYR A 85 8.16 -19.39 12.93
C TYR A 85 7.28 -19.01 11.72
N ALA A 86 7.81 -19.22 10.52
CA ALA A 86 7.14 -18.86 9.28
C ALA A 86 5.75 -19.51 9.15
N ALA A 87 5.60 -20.78 9.54
CA ALA A 87 4.36 -21.56 9.32
C ALA A 87 3.10 -21.00 10.01
N ARG A 88 3.23 -20.37 11.19
CA ARG A 88 2.08 -19.83 11.95
C ARG A 88 1.74 -18.38 11.54
N SER A 89 2.71 -17.62 11.02
CA SER A 89 2.56 -16.20 10.70
C SER A 89 1.98 -15.94 9.30
N PHE A 90 2.11 -16.89 8.36
CA PHE A 90 1.73 -16.67 6.96
C PHE A 90 0.25 -16.31 6.73
N ARG A 91 -0.70 -16.84 7.50
CA ARG A 91 -2.14 -16.52 7.30
C ARG A 91 -2.48 -15.10 7.70
N ALA A 92 -2.10 -14.70 8.91
CA ALA A 92 -2.34 -13.35 9.40
C ALA A 92 -1.64 -12.30 8.50
N GLN A 93 -0.43 -12.61 8.04
CA GLN A 93 0.30 -11.75 7.10
C GLN A 93 -0.35 -11.69 5.71
N SER A 94 -0.91 -12.79 5.20
CA SER A 94 -1.65 -12.78 3.92
C SER A 94 -2.93 -11.95 3.98
N LEU A 95 -3.70 -12.05 5.07
CA LEU A 95 -4.90 -11.24 5.30
C LEU A 95 -4.54 -9.76 5.43
N LEU A 96 -3.44 -9.45 6.13
CA LEU A 96 -2.98 -8.08 6.30
C LEU A 96 -2.49 -7.47 4.97
N LEU A 97 -1.76 -8.22 4.16
CA LEU A 97 -1.38 -7.79 2.80
C LEU A 97 -2.61 -7.56 1.91
N PHE A 98 -3.62 -8.44 2.00
CA PHE A 98 -4.87 -8.28 1.27
C PHE A 98 -5.64 -7.03 1.72
N LEU A 99 -5.73 -6.79 3.03
CA LEU A 99 -6.32 -5.57 3.59
C LEU A 99 -5.58 -4.31 3.13
N CYS A 100 -4.24 -4.33 3.14
CA CYS A 100 -3.43 -3.24 2.60
C CYS A 100 -3.65 -3.03 1.10
N SER A 101 -3.84 -4.10 0.33
CA SER A 101 -4.17 -3.99 -1.09
C SER A 101 -5.52 -3.32 -1.32
N LEU A 102 -6.54 -3.66 -0.51
CA LEU A 102 -7.84 -3.01 -0.54
C LEU A 102 -7.76 -1.54 -0.10
N ALA A 103 -6.97 -1.24 0.93
CA ALA A 103 -6.73 0.13 1.38
C ALA A 103 -6.00 0.95 0.31
N LEU A 104 -5.06 0.35 -0.43
CA LEU A 104 -4.37 0.99 -1.55
C LEU A 104 -5.38 1.29 -2.65
N LEU A 105 -6.21 0.33 -3.04
CA LEU A 105 -7.28 0.54 -4.02
C LEU A 105 -8.25 1.67 -3.59
N GLY A 106 -8.65 1.66 -2.32
CA GLY A 106 -9.56 2.65 -1.73
C GLY A 106 -8.98 4.06 -1.66
N THR A 107 -7.65 4.22 -1.65
CA THR A 107 -6.99 5.53 -1.75
C THR A 107 -6.66 5.91 -3.20
N LEU A 108 -6.42 4.92 -4.06
CA LEU A 108 -6.03 5.13 -5.45
C LEU A 108 -7.19 5.62 -6.34
N ILE A 109 -8.40 5.08 -6.14
CA ILE A 109 -9.61 5.52 -6.84
C ILE A 109 -9.91 7.00 -6.57
N PRO A 110 -10.04 7.48 -5.32
CA PRO A 110 -10.30 8.89 -5.08
C PRO A 110 -9.12 9.77 -5.50
N PHE A 111 -7.88 9.30 -5.37
CA PHE A 111 -6.71 10.06 -5.83
C PHE A 111 -6.75 10.30 -7.34
N THR A 112 -6.99 9.25 -8.12
CA THR A 112 -7.08 9.34 -9.58
C THR A 112 -8.30 10.16 -10.03
N TYR A 113 -9.43 10.02 -9.35
CA TYR A 113 -10.61 10.85 -9.60
C TYR A 113 -10.30 12.33 -9.35
N PHE A 114 -9.71 12.70 -8.21
CA PHE A 114 -9.36 14.09 -7.92
C PHE A 114 -8.28 14.63 -8.84
N PHE A 115 -7.26 13.83 -9.17
CA PHE A 115 -6.26 14.18 -10.17
C PHE A 115 -6.91 14.43 -11.53
N ALA A 116 -7.94 13.65 -11.90
CA ALA A 116 -8.59 13.74 -13.19
C ALA A 116 -9.66 14.85 -13.30
N THR A 117 -10.30 15.23 -12.22
CA THR A 117 -11.47 16.13 -12.25
C THR A 117 -11.24 17.45 -11.54
N ARG A 118 -10.31 17.54 -10.60
CA ARG A 118 -10.09 18.73 -9.78
C ARG A 118 -8.89 19.53 -10.24
N SER A 119 -8.92 20.81 -9.88
CA SER A 119 -7.79 21.74 -9.91
C SER A 119 -7.64 22.34 -8.50
N ALA A 120 -6.47 22.89 -8.19
CA ALA A 120 -6.25 23.62 -6.95
C ALA A 120 -7.14 24.86 -6.93
N GLN A 121 -8.07 24.99 -5.98
CA GLN A 121 -8.79 26.24 -5.81
C GLN A 121 -7.84 27.25 -5.19
N VAL A 122 -7.33 28.15 -6.04
CA VAL A 122 -6.48 29.27 -5.62
C VAL A 122 -7.37 30.50 -5.52
N SER A 123 -7.61 30.96 -4.30
CA SER A 123 -8.32 32.21 -4.04
C SER A 123 -7.32 33.22 -3.50
N ALA A 124 -7.20 34.36 -4.17
CA ALA A 124 -6.44 35.51 -3.66
C ALA A 124 -7.43 36.55 -3.13
N SER A 125 -7.15 37.15 -1.98
CA SER A 125 -7.89 38.30 -1.46
C SER A 125 -6.95 39.46 -1.16
N ILE A 126 -7.35 40.69 -1.53
CA ILE A 126 -6.63 41.93 -1.19
C ILE A 126 -7.55 42.73 -0.27
N GLY A 127 -7.08 43.04 0.95
CA GLY A 127 -7.87 43.84 1.89
C GLY A 127 -9.26 43.25 2.22
N GLY A 128 -9.40 41.91 2.20
CA GLY A 128 -10.67 41.22 2.46
C GLY A 128 -11.57 41.01 1.22
N ILE A 129 -11.25 41.61 0.08
CA ILE A 129 -12.01 41.43 -1.17
C ILE A 129 -11.40 40.29 -1.98
N LYS A 130 -12.19 39.26 -2.32
CA LYS A 130 -11.76 38.16 -3.20
C LYS A 130 -11.52 38.69 -4.61
N LEU A 131 -10.35 38.42 -5.18
CA LEU A 131 -10.10 38.72 -6.59
C LEU A 131 -10.87 37.76 -7.49
N PRO A 132 -11.34 38.22 -8.66
CA PRO A 132 -11.91 37.35 -9.68
C PRO A 132 -10.92 36.27 -10.12
N ASP A 133 -11.40 35.05 -10.33
CA ASP A 133 -10.59 33.89 -10.74
C ASP A 133 -9.79 34.13 -12.03
N ALA A 134 -10.26 35.03 -12.90
CA ALA A 134 -9.54 35.43 -14.11
C ALA A 134 -8.19 36.11 -13.80
N VAL A 135 -8.15 36.94 -12.75
CA VAL A 135 -6.92 37.64 -12.32
C VAL A 135 -5.95 36.67 -11.64
N VAL A 136 -6.48 35.74 -10.86
CA VAL A 136 -5.68 34.68 -10.22
C VAL A 136 -5.05 33.77 -11.27
N LYS A 137 -5.80 33.32 -12.28
CA LYS A 137 -5.27 32.52 -13.39
C LYS A 137 -4.23 33.28 -14.22
N ALA A 138 -4.41 34.58 -14.43
CA ALA A 138 -3.41 35.41 -15.11
C ALA A 138 -2.11 35.51 -14.30
N ALA A 139 -2.21 35.68 -12.97
CA ALA A 139 -1.05 35.70 -12.07
C ALA A 139 -0.35 34.32 -12.00
N GLU A 140 -1.12 33.23 -11.94
CA GLU A 140 -0.57 31.86 -12.02
C GLU A 140 0.21 31.62 -13.31
N LYS A 141 -0.34 32.07 -14.45
CA LYS A 141 0.32 31.97 -15.76
C LYS A 141 1.59 32.82 -15.83
N ALA A 142 1.58 34.01 -15.23
CA ALA A 142 2.75 34.89 -15.14
C ALA A 142 3.85 34.31 -14.22
N LEU A 143 3.46 33.56 -13.18
CA LEU A 143 4.37 32.88 -12.24
C LEU A 143 4.79 31.48 -12.73
N GLY A 144 4.37 31.07 -13.93
CA GLY A 144 4.75 29.80 -14.55
C GLY A 144 4.24 28.55 -13.81
N SER A 145 3.15 28.68 -13.05
CA SER A 145 2.58 27.57 -12.30
C SER A 145 1.10 27.38 -12.63
N THR A 146 0.66 26.12 -12.60
CA THR A 146 -0.69 25.72 -12.99
C THR A 146 -1.48 25.24 -11.79
N SER A 147 -2.73 25.71 -11.67
CA SER A 147 -3.72 25.16 -10.74
C SER A 147 -4.22 23.78 -11.17
N VAL A 148 -4.09 23.41 -12.44
CA VAL A 148 -4.61 22.15 -12.98
C VAL A 148 -3.68 20.99 -12.60
N TYR A 149 -4.17 20.08 -11.76
CA TYR A 149 -3.37 18.96 -11.25
C TYR A 149 -2.79 18.06 -12.35
N LYS A 150 -3.54 17.85 -13.45
CA LYS A 150 -3.09 17.05 -14.61
C LYS A 150 -1.85 17.59 -15.28
N ASP A 151 -1.63 18.90 -15.26
CA ASP A 151 -0.51 19.54 -15.96
C ASP A 151 0.76 19.52 -15.11
N VAL A 152 0.65 19.07 -13.86
CA VAL A 152 1.75 19.01 -12.91
C VAL A 152 2.49 17.67 -13.06
N PRO A 153 3.73 17.66 -13.58
CA PRO A 153 4.41 16.42 -13.95
C PRO A 153 4.67 15.48 -12.76
N TYR A 154 4.91 16.03 -11.57
CA TYR A 154 5.13 15.21 -10.38
C TYR A 154 3.85 14.54 -9.87
N LEU A 155 2.67 15.12 -10.10
CA LEU A 155 1.39 14.46 -9.78
C LEU A 155 1.08 13.33 -10.77
N LYS A 156 1.51 13.43 -12.04
CA LYS A 156 1.38 12.33 -13.01
C LYS A 156 2.08 11.06 -12.54
N LEU A 157 3.31 11.19 -12.04
CA LEU A 157 4.05 10.04 -11.51
C LEU A 157 3.35 9.42 -10.29
N VAL A 158 2.83 10.24 -9.38
CA VAL A 158 2.03 9.77 -8.23
C VAL A 158 0.72 9.12 -8.68
N ALA A 159 0.13 9.55 -9.80
CA ALA A 159 -1.10 8.94 -10.30
C ALA A 159 -0.87 7.59 -10.97
N ILE A 160 0.31 7.34 -11.56
CA ILE A 160 0.59 6.13 -12.36
C ILE A 160 1.29 5.05 -11.53
N LEU A 161 2.37 5.38 -10.82
CA LEU A 161 3.23 4.38 -10.17
C LEU A 161 2.53 3.52 -9.11
N PRO A 162 1.61 4.06 -8.28
CA PRO A 162 0.93 3.24 -7.29
C PRO A 162 -0.06 2.22 -7.89
N TRP A 163 -0.52 2.39 -9.14
CA TRP A 163 -1.25 1.31 -9.83
C TRP A 163 -0.36 0.10 -10.08
N ILE A 164 0.90 0.33 -10.42
CA ILE A 164 1.87 -0.75 -10.61
C ILE A 164 2.10 -1.45 -9.27
N THR A 165 2.30 -0.68 -8.20
CA THR A 165 2.42 -1.20 -6.83
C THR A 165 1.20 -2.03 -6.43
N PHE A 166 -0.02 -1.57 -6.73
CA PHE A 166 -1.24 -2.33 -6.46
C PHE A 166 -1.24 -3.69 -7.17
N LEU A 167 -0.93 -3.75 -8.47
CA LEU A 167 -0.89 -5.00 -9.22
C LEU A 167 0.08 -6.01 -8.61
N PHE A 168 1.31 -5.58 -8.30
CA PHE A 168 2.30 -6.47 -7.67
C PHE A 168 1.91 -6.87 -6.25
N THR A 169 1.25 -6.00 -5.49
CA THR A 169 0.75 -6.33 -4.15
C THR A 169 -0.35 -7.41 -4.21
N VAL A 170 -1.28 -7.31 -5.18
CA VAL A 170 -2.32 -8.33 -5.40
C VAL A 170 -1.69 -9.67 -5.79
N VAL A 171 -0.76 -9.68 -6.73
CA VAL A 171 -0.06 -10.90 -7.15
C VAL A 171 0.67 -11.53 -5.96
N ALA A 172 1.37 -10.74 -5.15
CA ALA A 172 2.05 -11.24 -3.95
C ALA A 172 1.05 -11.84 -2.94
N ALA A 173 -0.10 -11.19 -2.71
CA ALA A 173 -1.14 -11.71 -1.82
C ALA A 173 -1.70 -13.06 -2.32
N VAL A 174 -2.01 -13.19 -3.61
CA VAL A 174 -2.51 -14.44 -4.21
C VAL A 174 -1.47 -15.55 -4.11
N VAL A 175 -0.21 -15.27 -4.46
CA VAL A 175 0.87 -16.25 -4.38
C VAL A 175 1.08 -16.71 -2.93
N LEU A 176 0.95 -15.81 -1.95
CA LEU A 176 1.06 -16.15 -0.53
C LEU A 176 -0.11 -17.03 -0.04
N LEU A 177 -1.34 -16.78 -0.52
CA LEU A 177 -2.51 -17.61 -0.22
C LEU A 177 -2.39 -19.03 -0.80
N VAL A 178 -1.93 -19.16 -2.05
CA VAL A 178 -1.70 -20.46 -2.70
C VAL A 178 -0.59 -21.24 -1.99
N ALA A 179 0.51 -20.57 -1.61
CA ALA A 179 1.59 -21.21 -0.87
C ALA A 179 1.16 -21.64 0.55
N GLY A 180 0.28 -20.87 1.20
CA GLY A 180 -0.26 -21.18 2.52
C GLY A 180 -1.24 -22.36 2.51
N SER A 181 -2.06 -22.48 1.47
CA SER A 181 -3.02 -23.59 1.30
C SER A 181 -2.33 -24.90 0.93
N ALA A 182 -1.34 -24.87 0.02
CA ALA A 182 -0.58 -26.07 -0.36
C ALA A 182 0.17 -26.73 0.82
N ARG A 183 0.64 -25.93 1.80
CA ARG A 183 1.30 -26.45 3.01
C ARG A 183 0.36 -27.12 4.00
N GLN A 184 -0.94 -26.80 4.01
CA GLN A 184 -1.91 -27.47 4.89
C GLN A 184 -2.17 -28.90 4.45
N THR A 185 -2.29 -29.12 3.14
CA THR A 185 -2.58 -30.44 2.59
C THR A 185 -1.45 -31.43 2.89
N SER A 186 -0.19 -30.95 2.93
CA SER A 186 0.97 -31.78 3.30
C SER A 186 1.08 -32.08 4.80
N ALA A 187 0.42 -31.33 5.68
CA ALA A 187 0.44 -31.56 7.13
C ALA A 187 -0.64 -32.54 7.61
N ALA A 188 -1.54 -32.98 6.72
CA ALA A 188 -2.71 -33.79 7.07
C ALA A 188 -2.54 -35.33 7.17
N PRO A 189 -1.41 -36.02 6.86
CA PRO A 189 -1.38 -37.47 7.02
C PRO A 189 -0.74 -37.98 8.33
N ALA A 190 -0.25 -37.12 9.23
CA ALA A 190 0.47 -37.59 10.42
C ALA A 190 -0.42 -37.90 11.65
N ALA A 191 -1.68 -37.44 11.68
CA ALA A 191 -2.57 -37.64 12.83
C ALA A 191 -3.50 -38.87 12.71
N ALA A 192 -3.46 -39.60 11.59
CA ALA A 192 -4.38 -40.70 11.31
C ALA A 192 -3.78 -42.11 11.49
N GLN A 193 -2.52 -42.24 11.94
CA GLN A 193 -1.85 -43.55 12.06
C GLN A 193 -1.69 -44.09 13.50
N GLU A 194 -2.22 -43.44 14.53
CA GLU A 194 -1.97 -43.87 15.93
C GLU A 194 -3.12 -44.67 16.58
N ILE A 195 -4.18 -45.08 15.84
CA ILE A 195 -5.38 -45.70 16.45
C ILE A 195 -5.53 -47.22 16.15
N THR A 196 -4.70 -47.85 15.33
CA THR A 196 -4.87 -49.28 14.99
C THR A 196 -3.65 -50.13 15.35
N THR A 197 -3.23 -50.16 16.62
CA THR A 197 -2.34 -51.24 17.11
C THR A 197 -2.55 -51.56 18.59
N ASN A 198 -3.75 -51.97 19.01
CA ASN A 198 -3.87 -52.75 20.26
C ASN A 198 -5.23 -53.46 20.37
N ASP A 199 -5.44 -54.49 19.57
CA ASP A 199 -6.39 -55.54 19.94
C ASP A 199 -5.97 -56.86 19.30
N GLY A 200 -5.51 -57.81 20.10
CA GLY A 200 -4.95 -59.05 19.59
C GLY A 200 -4.18 -59.88 20.61
N GLY A 201 -4.90 -60.44 21.58
CA GLY A 201 -4.60 -61.79 22.06
C GLY A 201 -3.89 -61.89 23.41
N LYS A 202 -4.67 -62.17 24.46
CA LYS A 202 -4.36 -63.23 25.44
C LYS A 202 -5.67 -63.86 25.94
N GLU A 203 -6.16 -64.80 25.15
CA GLU A 203 -7.19 -65.75 25.55
C GLU A 203 -6.51 -67.05 26.03
N LYS A 204 -6.97 -67.55 27.19
CA LYS A 204 -6.86 -68.92 27.74
C LYS A 204 -5.50 -69.45 28.21
N ALA A 205 -5.37 -69.54 29.53
CA ALA A 205 -4.73 -70.67 30.21
C ALA A 205 -5.39 -70.88 31.59
N GLU A 206 -6.51 -71.60 31.61
CA GLU A 206 -7.01 -72.26 32.81
C GLU A 206 -7.47 -73.67 32.40
N THR A 207 -7.02 -74.70 33.14
CA THR A 207 -7.67 -76.02 33.36
C THR A 207 -6.84 -77.29 33.03
N ILE A 208 -6.13 -77.79 34.07
CA ILE A 208 -6.21 -79.12 34.75
C ILE A 208 -5.70 -80.45 34.08
N ALA A 209 -4.99 -81.21 34.94
CA ALA A 209 -4.73 -82.68 35.04
C ALA A 209 -3.66 -83.31 34.14
N VAL A 210 -2.78 -84.21 34.60
CA VAL A 210 -2.88 -85.28 35.64
C VAL A 210 -1.61 -85.35 36.48
#